data_AF-A0A2N9PCT7-F1
#
_entry.id   AF-A0A2N9PCT7-F1
#
_cell.length_a   1.000
_cell.length_b   1.000
_cell.length_c   1.000
_cell.angle_alpha   90.00
_cell.angle_beta   90.00
_cell.angle_gamma   90.00
#
_symmetry.space_group_name_H-M   'P 1'
#
loop_
_entity.id
_entity.type
_entity.pdbx_description
1 polymer ?
#
loop_
_entity_poly.entity_id
_entity_poly.type
_entity_poly.pdbx_seq_one_letter_code
_entity_poly.pdbx_strand_id
1 'polypeptide(L)'
;MRVNLTDGGANGLDCKQVLKGMRDNTHTVTKCPWDNIPANVIQPTKPIIKQRTRSFADLEKLAIDGLNYHWGRNKNHTIAKDVKINGESFEVYVNAINKKEKAIGTMELVYNTNDNWMRSGNPGSIKDPMTVAGNIISRQAICYNVGYMYYFDWYEFEPIKEKKWSYRDSNNEDVDFKFTAAHEIGHELLNKYGGTIYSYGHKGSVNSVTQSMKDNAPSYPLNGEIDIMPYYPQDPPFKIYQRYALAEKDLLGLIWLTRLEVK
;
A
#
# COMPACT_ATOMS: atom_id res chain seq x y z
N MET A 1 -16.79 5.45 7.46
CA MET A 1 -16.32 4.19 6.85
C MET A 1 -15.80 3.25 7.94
N ARG A 2 -16.11 1.96 7.89
CA ARG A 2 -15.59 0.97 8.86
C ARG A 2 -14.62 0.03 8.15
N VAL A 3 -13.40 -0.07 8.67
CA VAL A 3 -12.34 -0.97 8.19
C VAL A 3 -11.94 -1.92 9.31
N ASN A 4 -11.44 -3.11 9.01
CA ASN A 4 -10.94 -4.05 10.02
C ASN A 4 -9.43 -4.22 9.82
N LEU A 5 -8.64 -3.35 10.44
CA LEU A 5 -7.19 -3.38 10.39
C LEU A 5 -6.65 -4.24 11.54
N THR A 6 -5.74 -5.17 11.24
CA THR A 6 -5.14 -6.08 12.22
C THR A 6 -3.61 -6.00 12.17
N ASP A 7 -2.94 -6.25 13.29
CA ASP A 7 -1.46 -6.30 13.31
C ASP A 7 -1.00 -7.56 12.57
N GLY A 8 -0.35 -7.37 11.42
CA GLY A 8 0.28 -8.44 10.66
C GLY A 8 1.67 -8.82 11.18
N GLY A 9 2.11 -8.19 12.28
CA GLY A 9 3.40 -8.43 12.89
C GLY A 9 4.53 -7.63 12.26
N ALA A 10 5.76 -8.08 12.50
CA ALA A 10 6.97 -7.44 12.01
C ALA A 10 7.93 -8.45 11.38
N ASN A 11 8.53 -8.08 10.25
CA ASN A 11 9.56 -8.86 9.57
C ASN A 11 10.93 -8.19 9.72
N GLY A 12 11.97 -9.02 9.67
CA GLY A 12 13.38 -8.63 9.72
C GLY A 12 13.87 -7.98 11.03
N LEU A 13 13.20 -8.31 12.14
CA LEU A 13 13.63 -7.95 13.50
C LEU A 13 14.13 -9.16 14.33
N ASP A 14 13.64 -10.36 14.03
CA ASP A 14 13.90 -11.53 14.86
C ASP A 14 15.22 -12.23 14.53
N CYS A 15 16.13 -12.26 15.51
CA CYS A 15 17.35 -13.06 15.43
C CYS A 15 17.05 -14.54 15.73
N LYS A 16 17.72 -15.44 14.99
CA LYS A 16 17.58 -16.88 15.15
C LYS A 16 18.93 -17.51 15.47
N GLN A 17 18.90 -18.58 16.25
CA GLN A 17 20.07 -19.43 16.48
C GLN A 17 20.29 -20.32 15.26
N VAL A 18 21.50 -20.29 14.68
CA VAL A 18 21.88 -21.12 13.52
C VAL A 18 23.16 -21.87 13.81
N LEU A 19 23.29 -23.08 13.27
CA LEU A 19 24.52 -23.86 13.37
C LEU A 19 25.55 -23.36 12.35
N LYS A 20 26.79 -23.18 12.79
CA LYS A 20 27.92 -22.76 11.96
C LYS A 20 29.14 -23.64 12.28
N GLY A 21 29.98 -23.85 11.28
CA GLY A 21 31.17 -24.70 11.37
C GLY A 21 31.02 -26.00 10.58
N MET A 22 32.15 -26.69 10.39
CA MET A 22 32.17 -28.05 9.82
C MET A 22 31.81 -29.08 10.90
N ARG A 23 31.63 -30.35 10.49
CA ARG A 23 31.13 -31.46 11.32
C ARG A 23 31.71 -31.50 12.74
N ASP A 24 33.01 -31.29 12.91
CA ASP A 24 33.69 -31.44 14.21
C ASP A 24 33.79 -30.14 15.02
N ASN A 25 33.40 -28.99 14.46
CA ASN A 25 33.44 -27.66 15.11
C ASN A 25 32.10 -26.93 14.99
N THR A 26 31.01 -27.70 14.94
CA THR A 26 29.66 -27.15 14.83
C THR A 26 29.30 -26.47 16.15
N HIS A 27 28.99 -25.18 16.07
CA HIS A 27 28.55 -24.38 17.21
C HIS A 27 27.37 -23.49 16.80
N THR A 28 26.58 -23.11 17.79
CA THR A 28 25.43 -22.23 17.58
C THR A 28 25.88 -20.77 17.58
N VAL A 29 25.44 -20.01 16.60
CA VAL A 29 25.61 -18.56 16.55
C VAL A 29 24.26 -17.88 16.39
N THR A 30 24.09 -16.71 17.02
CA THR A 30 22.97 -15.82 16.74
C THR A 30 23.16 -15.21 15.36
N LYS A 31 22.16 -15.37 14.49
CA LYS A 31 22.08 -14.69 13.20
C LYS A 31 20.84 -13.82 13.15
N CYS A 32 21.03 -12.54 12.87
CA CYS A 32 19.96 -11.55 12.75
C CYS A 32 19.73 -11.17 11.28
N PRO A 33 18.53 -10.68 10.91
CA PRO A 33 18.22 -10.29 9.53
C PRO A 33 19.17 -9.23 8.97
N TRP A 34 19.55 -8.26 9.79
CA TRP A 34 20.50 -7.21 9.41
C TRP A 34 21.94 -7.69 9.18
N ASP A 35 22.30 -8.90 9.63
CA ASP A 35 23.62 -9.48 9.31
C ASP A 35 23.74 -9.85 7.82
N ASN A 36 22.62 -9.86 7.07
CA ASN A 36 22.61 -10.06 5.63
C ASN A 36 22.83 -8.76 4.84
N ILE A 37 22.83 -7.59 5.50
CA ILE A 37 23.04 -6.30 4.84
C ILE A 37 24.54 -6.16 4.52
N PRO A 38 24.94 -5.97 3.24
CA PRO A 38 26.34 -5.80 2.88
C PRO A 38 26.97 -4.57 3.54
N ALA A 39 28.16 -4.73 4.12
CA ALA A 39 28.86 -3.66 4.82
C ALA A 39 29.11 -2.42 3.95
N ASN A 40 29.32 -2.62 2.64
CA ASN A 40 29.53 -1.54 1.66
C ASN A 40 28.25 -0.74 1.33
N VAL A 41 27.07 -1.20 1.72
CA VAL A 41 25.79 -0.49 1.53
C VAL A 41 25.41 0.30 2.78
N ILE A 42 25.92 -0.07 3.96
CA ILE A 42 25.59 0.59 5.22
C ILE A 42 26.20 1.99 5.25
N GLN A 43 25.35 3.01 5.40
CA GLN A 43 25.75 4.40 5.49
C GLN A 43 25.73 4.89 6.94
N PRO A 44 26.70 5.70 7.39
CA PRO A 44 26.76 6.19 8.77
C PRO A 44 25.52 6.98 9.21
N THR A 45 24.86 7.67 8.28
CA THR A 45 23.66 8.49 8.55
C THR A 45 22.35 7.71 8.48
N LYS A 46 22.39 6.42 8.14
CA LYS A 46 21.22 5.57 7.92
C LYS A 46 21.29 4.34 8.83
N PRO A 47 20.70 4.40 10.03
CA PRO A 47 20.87 3.35 11.04
C PRO A 47 20.19 2.05 10.63
N ILE A 48 20.79 0.92 11.00
CA ILE A 48 20.14 -0.38 10.95
C ILE A 48 19.03 -0.41 12.00
N ILE A 49 17.81 -0.71 11.57
CA ILE A 49 16.63 -0.76 12.44
C ILE A 49 16.60 -2.12 13.12
N LYS A 50 16.66 -2.16 14.46
CA LYS A 50 16.65 -3.43 15.24
C LYS A 50 15.38 -3.62 16.08
N GLN A 51 14.47 -2.66 16.01
CA GLN A 51 13.16 -2.68 16.68
C GLN A 51 12.17 -1.85 15.85
N ARG A 52 10.87 -2.10 15.98
CA ARG A 52 9.83 -1.33 15.27
C ARG A 52 9.99 0.16 15.54
N THR A 53 10.08 0.96 14.48
CA THR A 53 9.98 2.43 14.52
C THR A 53 8.54 2.93 14.44
N ARG A 54 7.61 2.03 14.14
CA ARG A 54 6.16 2.24 14.12
C ARG A 54 5.48 1.04 14.76
N SER A 55 4.69 1.29 15.79
CA SER A 55 3.80 0.29 16.39
C SER A 55 2.62 0.00 15.46
N PHE A 56 1.84 -1.04 15.78
CA PHE A 56 0.57 -1.27 15.08
C PHE A 56 -0.36 -0.05 15.18
N ALA A 57 -0.44 0.61 16.32
CA ALA A 57 -1.28 1.80 16.50
C ALA A 57 -0.83 2.96 15.59
N ASP A 58 0.48 3.11 15.38
CA ASP A 58 1.00 4.11 14.44
C ASP A 58 0.61 3.77 13.00
N LEU A 59 0.76 2.50 12.59
CA LEU A 59 0.36 2.05 11.26
C LEU A 59 -1.16 2.18 11.05
N GLU A 60 -1.97 1.82 12.05
CA GLU A 60 -3.42 2.01 12.04
C GLU A 60 -3.77 3.47 11.82
N LYS A 61 -3.12 4.37 12.57
CA LYS A 61 -3.32 5.82 12.42
C LYS A 61 -2.94 6.30 11.02
N LEU A 62 -1.79 5.87 10.48
CA LEU A 62 -1.38 6.22 9.12
C LEU A 62 -2.42 5.74 8.09
N ALA A 63 -2.88 4.50 8.18
CA ALA A 63 -3.90 3.96 7.27
C ALA A 63 -5.22 4.75 7.35
N ILE A 64 -5.71 5.06 8.57
CA ILE A 64 -6.92 5.86 8.78
C ILE A 64 -6.76 7.28 8.25
N ASP A 65 -5.61 7.92 8.52
CA ASP A 65 -5.33 9.28 8.03
C ASP A 65 -5.28 9.30 6.49
N GLY A 66 -4.65 8.30 5.87
CA GLY A 66 -4.60 8.15 4.41
C GLY A 66 -6.00 7.97 3.80
N LEU A 67 -6.82 7.09 4.39
CA LEU A 67 -8.20 6.89 3.98
C LEU A 67 -9.01 8.20 4.05
N ASN A 68 -8.97 8.88 5.20
CA ASN A 68 -9.73 10.12 5.40
C ASN A 68 -9.30 11.22 4.43
N TYR A 69 -8.00 11.28 4.11
CA TYR A 69 -7.44 12.28 3.21
C TYR A 69 -7.77 12.00 1.74
N HIS A 70 -7.43 10.81 1.24
CA HIS A 70 -7.55 10.48 -0.18
C HIS A 70 -8.98 10.12 -0.60
N TRP A 71 -9.83 9.68 0.34
CA TRP A 71 -11.23 9.35 0.05
C TRP A 71 -12.22 10.46 0.41
N GLY A 72 -11.75 11.54 1.02
CA GLY A 72 -12.50 12.77 1.23
C GLY A 72 -12.30 13.77 0.09
N ARG A 73 -13.25 14.69 -0.07
CA ARG A 73 -13.10 15.88 -0.92
C ARG A 73 -13.59 17.08 -0.13
N ASN A 74 -12.67 17.77 0.53
CA ASN A 74 -12.98 18.82 1.50
C ASN A 74 -11.80 19.80 1.65
N LYS A 75 -11.99 20.86 2.42
CA LYS A 75 -11.00 21.91 2.67
C LYS A 75 -9.63 21.43 3.14
N ASN A 76 -9.53 20.25 3.75
CA ASN A 76 -8.27 19.71 4.28
C ASN A 76 -7.41 19.04 3.21
N HIS A 77 -7.99 18.59 2.09
CA HIS A 77 -7.23 17.96 1.00
C HIS A 77 -6.52 19.02 0.14
N THR A 78 -5.32 18.80 -0.38
CA THR A 78 -4.54 19.89 -1.02
C THR A 78 -5.21 20.42 -2.29
N ILE A 79 -5.80 19.54 -3.12
CA ILE A 79 -6.41 19.91 -4.41
C ILE A 79 -7.93 19.64 -4.47
N ALA A 80 -8.36 18.40 -4.23
CA ALA A 80 -9.76 17.97 -4.24
C ALA A 80 -10.58 18.56 -3.06
N LYS A 81 -11.05 19.80 -3.20
CA LYS A 81 -11.75 20.53 -2.13
C LYS A 81 -13.25 20.25 -2.04
N ASP A 82 -13.86 19.75 -3.11
CA ASP A 82 -15.30 19.58 -3.22
C ASP A 82 -15.70 18.50 -4.25
N VAL A 83 -17.00 18.23 -4.30
CA VAL A 83 -17.68 17.52 -5.39
C VAL A 83 -18.88 18.33 -5.83
N LYS A 84 -19.12 18.36 -7.14
CA LYS A 84 -20.29 19.04 -7.71
C LYS A 84 -21.46 18.09 -7.84
N ILE A 85 -22.57 18.41 -7.19
CA ILE A 85 -23.83 17.68 -7.28
C ILE A 85 -24.89 18.66 -7.75
N ASN A 86 -25.45 18.43 -8.94
CA ASN A 86 -26.40 19.35 -9.59
C ASN A 86 -25.89 20.81 -9.71
N GLY A 87 -24.58 20.99 -9.89
CA GLY A 87 -23.95 22.31 -10.01
C GLY A 87 -23.60 22.98 -8.69
N GLU A 88 -24.04 22.44 -7.55
CA GLU A 88 -23.69 22.91 -6.23
C GLU A 88 -22.45 22.18 -5.68
N SER A 89 -21.58 22.91 -4.98
CA SER A 89 -20.35 22.37 -4.38
C SER A 89 -20.60 21.86 -2.97
N PHE A 90 -20.23 20.61 -2.72
CA PHE A 90 -20.31 19.97 -1.41
C PHE A 90 -18.94 19.52 -0.91
N GLU A 91 -18.68 19.74 0.37
CA GLU A 91 -17.57 19.06 1.05
C GLU A 91 -18.01 17.68 1.52
N VAL A 92 -17.16 16.69 1.28
CA VAL A 92 -17.34 15.32 1.77
C VAL A 92 -16.18 14.93 2.66
N TYR A 93 -16.52 14.63 3.91
CA TYR A 93 -15.59 14.19 4.94
C TYR A 93 -15.74 12.68 5.12
N VAL A 94 -14.63 11.95 4.95
CA VAL A 94 -14.57 10.54 5.30
C VAL A 94 -14.05 10.41 6.73
N ASN A 95 -14.80 9.67 7.54
CA ASN A 95 -14.41 9.28 8.89
C ASN A 95 -14.24 7.76 8.93
N ALA A 96 -13.02 7.28 8.70
CA ALA A 96 -12.63 5.89 8.82
C ALA A 96 -12.42 5.53 10.29
N ILE A 97 -12.98 4.40 10.70
CA ILE A 97 -12.80 3.84 12.04
C ILE A 97 -12.42 2.36 11.93
N ASN A 98 -11.47 1.92 12.77
CA ASN A 98 -11.13 0.51 12.86
C ASN A 98 -12.16 -0.23 13.72
N LYS A 99 -12.96 -1.11 13.10
CA LYS A 99 -13.96 -1.98 13.76
C LYS A 99 -14.14 -3.26 12.97
N LYS A 100 -14.36 -4.38 13.67
CA LYS A 100 -14.71 -5.68 13.05
C LYS A 100 -16.14 -5.71 12.50
N GLU A 101 -17.08 -5.10 13.22
CA GLU A 101 -18.50 -5.14 12.84
C GLU A 101 -18.78 -4.27 11.60
N LYS A 102 -19.45 -4.85 10.60
CA LYS A 102 -19.85 -4.16 9.35
C LYS A 102 -18.66 -3.47 8.67
N ALA A 103 -17.48 -4.05 8.80
CA ALA A 103 -16.26 -3.60 8.14
C ALA A 103 -16.28 -3.98 6.65
N ILE A 104 -15.61 -3.19 5.83
CA ILE A 104 -15.53 -3.45 4.39
C ILE A 104 -14.64 -4.65 4.02
N GLY A 105 -13.77 -5.06 4.93
CA GLY A 105 -12.87 -6.20 4.78
C GLY A 105 -11.82 -6.18 5.88
N THR A 106 -11.12 -7.31 6.06
CA THR A 106 -9.96 -7.40 6.96
C THR A 106 -8.69 -7.08 6.19
N MET A 107 -7.78 -6.34 6.78
CA MET A 107 -6.49 -6.00 6.19
C MET A 107 -5.40 -6.05 7.25
N GLU A 108 -4.34 -6.83 7.00
CA GLU A 108 -3.17 -6.85 7.88
C GLU A 108 -2.27 -5.65 7.59
N LEU A 109 -1.78 -5.01 8.65
CA LEU A 109 -0.74 -3.98 8.57
C LEU A 109 0.58 -4.60 9.03
N VAL A 110 1.52 -4.77 8.12
CA VAL A 110 2.79 -5.46 8.38
C VAL A 110 3.92 -4.45 8.44
N TYR A 111 4.72 -4.49 9.51
CA TYR A 111 5.98 -3.75 9.58
C TYR A 111 7.10 -4.57 8.94
N ASN A 112 7.90 -3.98 8.04
CA ASN A 112 8.97 -4.68 7.35
C ASN A 112 10.26 -3.86 7.32
N THR A 113 11.39 -4.50 7.64
CA THR A 113 12.72 -3.89 7.63
C THR A 113 13.79 -4.96 7.46
N ASN A 114 15.00 -4.61 7.02
CA ASN A 114 16.17 -5.52 6.90
C ASN A 114 15.91 -6.83 6.12
N ASP A 115 14.94 -6.82 5.21
CA ASP A 115 14.48 -7.99 4.48
C ASP A 115 14.09 -7.58 3.05
N ASN A 116 13.57 -8.54 2.28
CA ASN A 116 12.97 -8.30 0.98
C ASN A 116 11.88 -7.23 1.09
N TRP A 117 11.86 -6.29 0.15
CA TRP A 117 10.73 -5.38 0.00
C TRP A 117 9.45 -6.20 -0.22
N MET A 118 8.39 -5.82 0.50
CA MET A 118 7.13 -6.52 0.49
C MET A 118 6.07 -5.71 -0.23
N ARG A 119 5.45 -6.34 -1.23
CA ARG A 119 4.33 -5.77 -1.96
C ARG A 119 3.07 -5.75 -1.09
N SER A 120 2.42 -4.59 -1.03
CA SER A 120 1.07 -4.45 -0.50
C SER A 120 0.03 -4.97 -1.49
N GLY A 121 -1.10 -5.43 -0.99
CA GLY A 121 -2.15 -5.95 -1.83
C GLY A 121 -3.44 -6.23 -1.09
N ASN A 122 -4.52 -6.33 -1.85
CA ASN A 122 -5.83 -6.71 -1.34
C ASN A 122 -6.58 -7.69 -2.26
N PRO A 123 -6.09 -8.92 -2.46
CA PRO A 123 -6.80 -9.92 -3.29
C PRO A 123 -8.06 -10.50 -2.62
N GLY A 124 -8.25 -10.26 -1.31
CA GLY A 124 -9.15 -11.02 -0.43
C GLY A 124 -10.65 -10.94 -0.73
N SER A 125 -11.09 -9.99 -1.57
CA SER A 125 -12.50 -9.89 -2.00
C SER A 125 -12.78 -10.46 -3.38
N ILE A 126 -11.77 -11.01 -4.05
CA ILE A 126 -11.91 -11.48 -5.42
C ILE A 126 -12.31 -12.96 -5.45
N LYS A 127 -13.56 -13.23 -5.83
CA LYS A 127 -14.12 -14.58 -5.98
C LYS A 127 -14.22 -15.05 -7.44
N ASP A 128 -13.77 -14.23 -8.40
CA ASP A 128 -13.88 -14.49 -9.83
C ASP A 128 -12.66 -15.31 -10.35
N PRO A 129 -12.89 -16.42 -11.09
CA PRO A 129 -11.83 -17.20 -11.73
C PRO A 129 -10.83 -16.39 -12.56
N MET A 130 -11.27 -15.28 -13.17
CA MET A 130 -10.48 -14.43 -14.07
C MET A 130 -9.30 -13.73 -13.36
N THR A 131 -9.34 -13.61 -12.03
CA THR A 131 -8.32 -12.87 -11.25
C THR A 131 -7.58 -13.79 -10.25
N VAL A 132 -7.97 -15.05 -10.14
CA VAL A 132 -7.24 -16.07 -9.35
C VAL A 132 -5.78 -16.20 -9.82
N ALA A 133 -5.50 -15.98 -11.11
CA ALA A 133 -4.13 -15.94 -11.64
C ALA A 133 -3.30 -14.76 -11.10
N GLY A 134 -3.91 -13.59 -10.88
CA GLY A 134 -3.25 -12.43 -10.27
C GLY A 134 -3.05 -12.57 -8.75
N ASN A 135 -3.93 -13.31 -8.08
CA ASN A 135 -3.89 -13.56 -6.64
C ASN A 135 -2.72 -14.45 -6.17
N ILE A 136 -2.07 -15.19 -7.08
CA ILE A 136 -0.91 -16.04 -6.75
C ILE A 136 0.29 -15.18 -6.29
N ILE A 137 0.30 -13.88 -6.59
CA ILE A 137 1.47 -12.99 -6.41
C ILE A 137 1.25 -11.94 -5.30
N SER A 138 0.02 -11.75 -4.81
CA SER A 138 -0.32 -10.66 -3.90
C SER A 138 -0.82 -11.17 -2.55
N ARG A 139 -0.32 -10.58 -1.46
CA ARG A 139 -0.79 -10.85 -0.08
C ARG A 139 -1.93 -9.90 0.26
N GLN A 140 -2.83 -10.31 1.16
CA GLN A 140 -3.85 -9.42 1.75
C GLN A 140 -3.25 -8.65 2.94
N ALA A 141 -2.35 -7.72 2.64
CA ALA A 141 -1.70 -6.89 3.64
C ALA A 141 -1.22 -5.57 3.03
N ILE A 142 -1.15 -4.53 3.87
CA ILE A 142 -0.43 -3.29 3.56
C ILE A 142 0.88 -3.32 4.34
N CYS A 143 2.00 -3.24 3.61
CA CYS A 143 3.34 -3.39 4.15
C CYS A 143 4.03 -2.03 4.30
N TYR A 144 4.50 -1.73 5.51
CA TYR A 144 5.33 -0.57 5.83
C TYR A 144 6.80 -0.98 5.69
N ASN A 145 7.45 -0.62 4.58
CA ASN A 145 8.80 -1.04 4.21
C ASN A 145 9.83 0.05 4.56
N VAL A 146 10.59 -0.12 5.63
CA VAL A 146 11.49 0.93 6.16
C VAL A 146 12.90 0.41 6.45
N GLY A 147 13.90 1.28 6.37
CA GLY A 147 15.29 0.91 6.63
C GLY A 147 15.94 0.25 5.42
N TYR A 148 16.92 -0.63 5.65
CA TYR A 148 17.58 -1.35 4.57
C TYR A 148 16.65 -2.41 3.99
N MET A 149 16.27 -2.24 2.74
CA MET A 149 15.38 -3.11 2.01
C MET A 149 16.14 -3.78 0.86
N TYR A 150 15.87 -5.06 0.70
CA TYR A 150 16.36 -5.83 -0.42
C TYR A 150 15.34 -5.79 -1.57
N TYR A 151 15.75 -5.26 -2.72
CA TYR A 151 14.91 -5.23 -3.92
C TYR A 151 15.19 -6.41 -4.84
N PHE A 152 14.14 -7.15 -5.17
CA PHE A 152 14.04 -7.89 -6.43
C PHE A 152 13.21 -7.02 -7.37
N ASP A 153 13.75 -6.67 -8.54
CA ASP A 153 12.95 -6.04 -9.58
C ASP A 153 11.91 -7.06 -10.08
N TRP A 154 10.63 -6.79 -9.90
CA TRP A 154 9.54 -7.70 -10.27
C TRP A 154 9.24 -7.72 -11.78
N TYR A 155 9.82 -6.81 -12.56
CA TYR A 155 9.79 -6.88 -14.02
C TYR A 155 10.90 -7.77 -14.62
N GLU A 156 11.85 -8.25 -13.80
CA GLU A 156 13.03 -8.95 -14.30
C GLU A 156 13.07 -10.39 -13.76
N PHE A 157 12.34 -11.29 -14.43
CA PHE A 157 12.63 -12.73 -14.39
C PHE A 157 13.97 -13.00 -15.11
N GLU A 158 15.09 -12.50 -14.57
CA GLU A 158 16.43 -12.82 -15.04
C GLU A 158 17.24 -13.48 -13.90
N PRO A 159 17.74 -14.72 -14.08
CA PRO A 159 18.41 -15.46 -13.00
C PRO A 159 19.81 -14.94 -12.61
N ILE A 160 20.27 -13.78 -13.13
CA ILE A 160 21.68 -13.36 -13.06
C ILE A 160 21.86 -11.84 -12.82
N LYS A 161 21.02 -11.17 -12.03
CA LYS A 161 21.31 -9.79 -11.59
C LYS A 161 21.51 -9.63 -10.09
N GLU A 162 22.44 -8.75 -9.76
CA GLU A 162 22.98 -8.53 -8.43
C GLU A 162 21.93 -8.06 -7.42
N LYS A 163 22.07 -8.61 -6.22
CA LYS A 163 21.33 -8.24 -5.01
C LYS A 163 21.45 -6.75 -4.73
N LYS A 164 20.38 -5.96 -4.92
CA LYS A 164 20.38 -4.51 -4.62
C LYS A 164 19.71 -4.20 -3.29
N TRP A 165 20.52 -3.79 -2.33
CA TRP A 165 20.05 -3.22 -1.07
C TRP A 165 19.92 -1.69 -1.22
N SER A 166 18.82 -1.13 -0.76
CA SER A 166 18.60 0.32 -0.70
C SER A 166 17.98 0.69 0.64
N TYR A 167 18.11 1.96 1.05
CA TYR A 167 17.53 2.42 2.31
C TYR A 167 16.27 3.25 2.07
N ARG A 168 15.18 2.86 2.74
CA ARG A 168 13.87 3.52 2.73
C ARG A 168 13.71 4.39 3.97
N ASP A 169 13.58 5.70 3.77
CA ASP A 169 13.43 6.69 4.85
C ASP A 169 12.00 6.70 5.41
N SER A 170 11.87 6.75 6.74
CA SER A 170 10.56 6.65 7.43
C SER A 170 9.58 7.76 7.04
N ASN A 171 10.07 8.97 6.77
CA ASN A 171 9.19 10.09 6.40
C ASN A 171 8.55 9.87 5.02
N ASN A 172 9.32 9.30 4.09
CA ASN A 172 8.81 8.94 2.77
C ASN A 172 7.87 7.73 2.87
N GLU A 173 8.24 6.75 3.70
CA GLU A 173 7.41 5.56 3.92
C GLU A 173 6.08 5.89 4.63
N ASP A 174 6.05 6.85 5.56
CA ASP A 174 4.79 7.32 6.16
C ASP A 174 3.83 7.92 5.10
N VAL A 175 4.37 8.59 4.08
CA VAL A 175 3.59 9.13 2.95
C VAL A 175 3.13 8.01 2.02
N ASP A 176 4.03 7.10 1.67
CA ASP A 176 3.76 5.96 0.79
C ASP A 176 2.71 5.03 1.39
N PHE A 177 2.84 4.73 2.68
CA PHE A 177 1.94 3.84 3.40
C PHE A 177 0.53 4.42 3.53
N LYS A 178 0.40 5.73 3.78
CA LYS A 178 -0.91 6.43 3.79
C LYS A 178 -1.62 6.27 2.44
N PHE A 179 -0.89 6.54 1.36
CA PHE A 179 -1.42 6.43 0.00
C PHE A 179 -1.76 4.99 -0.36
N THR A 180 -0.85 4.06 -0.11
CA THR A 180 -1.02 2.63 -0.38
C THR A 180 -2.20 2.08 0.41
N ALA A 181 -2.36 2.43 1.68
CA ALA A 181 -3.50 2.00 2.47
C ALA A 181 -4.83 2.48 1.87
N ALA A 182 -4.89 3.74 1.44
CA ALA A 182 -6.05 4.29 0.77
C ALA A 182 -6.32 3.62 -0.59
N HIS A 183 -5.29 3.27 -1.35
CA HIS A 183 -5.40 2.57 -2.63
C HIS A 183 -5.93 1.14 -2.46
N GLU A 184 -5.28 0.35 -1.60
CA GLU A 184 -5.57 -1.08 -1.42
C GLU A 184 -6.95 -1.33 -0.79
N ILE A 185 -7.31 -0.56 0.24
CA ILE A 185 -8.66 -0.63 0.84
C ILE A 185 -9.69 -0.05 -0.12
N GLY A 186 -9.27 0.91 -0.95
CA GLY A 186 -10.07 1.50 -2.00
C GLY A 186 -10.64 0.49 -2.99
N HIS A 187 -9.89 -0.57 -3.26
CA HIS A 187 -10.37 -1.65 -4.11
C HIS A 187 -11.66 -2.30 -3.61
N GLU A 188 -11.84 -2.44 -2.28
CA GLU A 188 -13.08 -2.97 -1.73
C GLU A 188 -14.27 -2.06 -2.02
N LEU A 189 -14.07 -0.76 -1.89
CA LEU A 189 -15.10 0.25 -2.12
C LEU A 189 -15.53 0.25 -3.59
N LEU A 190 -14.56 0.31 -4.51
CA LEU A 190 -14.80 0.26 -5.95
C LEU A 190 -15.50 -1.02 -6.38
N ASN A 191 -15.11 -2.15 -5.80
CA ASN A 191 -15.70 -3.45 -6.13
C ASN A 191 -17.20 -3.50 -5.74
N LYS A 192 -17.63 -2.81 -4.68
CA LYS A 192 -19.03 -2.81 -4.23
C LYS A 192 -20.01 -2.13 -5.21
N TYR A 193 -19.60 -1.10 -5.94
CA TYR A 193 -20.49 -0.42 -6.90
C TYR A 193 -20.11 -0.65 -8.36
N GLY A 194 -18.83 -0.86 -8.67
CA GLY A 194 -18.30 -1.00 -10.03
C GLY A 194 -17.85 -2.40 -10.41
N GLY A 195 -17.79 -3.32 -9.45
CA GLY A 195 -17.32 -4.70 -9.67
C GLY A 195 -15.81 -4.83 -9.85
N THR A 196 -15.36 -6.07 -10.06
CA THR A 196 -13.94 -6.46 -10.00
C THR A 196 -13.11 -5.82 -11.10
N ILE A 197 -13.62 -5.76 -12.33
CA ILE A 197 -12.90 -5.16 -13.47
C ILE A 197 -12.68 -3.66 -13.24
N TYR A 198 -13.69 -2.95 -12.73
CA TYR A 198 -13.56 -1.51 -12.47
C TYR A 198 -12.55 -1.22 -11.35
N SER A 199 -12.58 -2.04 -10.30
CA SER A 199 -11.67 -1.95 -9.16
C SER A 199 -10.24 -2.39 -9.51
N TYR A 200 -10.03 -3.69 -9.72
CA TYR A 200 -8.73 -4.32 -9.93
C TYR A 200 -8.22 -4.24 -11.37
N GLY A 201 -8.99 -3.65 -12.28
CA GLY A 201 -8.47 -3.17 -13.56
C GLY A 201 -7.79 -1.81 -13.44
N HIS A 202 -7.72 -1.21 -12.24
CA HIS A 202 -7.12 0.12 -12.00
C HIS A 202 -7.65 1.15 -13.01
N LYS A 203 -8.98 1.16 -13.19
CA LYS A 203 -9.69 2.00 -14.17
C LYS A 203 -9.17 1.87 -15.61
N GLY A 204 -8.74 0.66 -15.97
CA GLY A 204 -8.27 0.33 -17.30
C GLY A 204 -6.78 0.55 -17.53
N SER A 205 -6.02 1.06 -16.54
CA SER A 205 -4.56 1.23 -16.65
C SER A 205 -3.78 -0.08 -16.61
N VAL A 206 -4.39 -1.17 -16.11
CA VAL A 206 -3.79 -2.51 -16.15
C VAL A 206 -4.68 -3.50 -16.91
N ASN A 207 -4.08 -4.62 -17.32
CA ASN A 207 -4.83 -5.80 -17.71
C ASN A 207 -5.41 -6.47 -16.46
N SER A 208 -6.74 -6.53 -16.34
CA SER A 208 -7.42 -7.04 -15.15
C SER A 208 -7.11 -8.52 -14.84
N VAL A 209 -6.59 -9.29 -15.81
CA VAL A 209 -6.21 -10.71 -15.66
C VAL A 209 -4.77 -10.83 -15.16
N THR A 210 -3.82 -10.24 -15.89
CA THR A 210 -2.38 -10.37 -15.60
C THR A 210 -1.89 -9.37 -14.56
N GLN A 211 -2.71 -8.37 -14.22
CA GLN A 211 -2.34 -7.24 -13.35
C GLN A 211 -1.12 -6.45 -13.86
N SER A 212 -0.72 -6.64 -15.12
CA SER A 212 0.36 -5.91 -15.76
C SER A 212 -0.16 -4.57 -16.28
N MET A 213 0.64 -3.52 -16.06
CA MET A 213 0.36 -2.20 -16.63
C MET A 213 0.26 -2.30 -18.16
N LYS A 214 -0.70 -1.60 -18.74
CA LYS A 214 -0.84 -1.54 -20.20
C LYS A 214 0.15 -0.52 -20.76
N ASP A 215 0.61 -0.77 -21.98
CA ASP A 215 1.50 0.16 -22.70
C ASP A 215 0.87 1.55 -22.91
N ASN A 216 -0.46 1.61 -22.97
CA ASN A 216 -1.23 2.84 -23.10
C ASN A 216 -1.78 3.37 -21.75
N ALA A 217 -1.21 2.94 -20.61
CA ALA A 217 -1.57 3.50 -19.31
C ALA A 217 -1.34 5.03 -19.32
N PRO A 218 -2.28 5.81 -18.76
CA PRO A 218 -2.18 7.26 -18.80
C PRO A 218 -1.01 7.74 -17.94
N SER A 219 -0.42 8.88 -18.29
CA SER A 219 0.43 9.63 -17.36
C SER A 219 -0.44 10.35 -16.32
N TYR A 220 0.05 10.52 -15.09
CA TYR A 220 -0.64 11.38 -14.13
C TYR A 220 -0.56 12.84 -14.61
N PRO A 221 -1.59 13.67 -14.34
CA PRO A 221 -1.58 15.06 -14.78
C PRO A 221 -0.50 15.85 -14.04
N LEU A 222 0.18 16.75 -14.76
CA LEU A 222 1.25 17.58 -14.18
C LEU A 222 0.72 18.59 -13.16
N ASN A 223 -0.52 19.06 -13.34
CA ASN A 223 -1.21 20.01 -12.46
C ASN A 223 -2.58 19.47 -12.04
N GLY A 224 -3.10 19.93 -10.92
CA GLY A 224 -4.44 19.55 -10.44
C GLY A 224 -4.48 18.19 -9.72
N GLU A 225 -5.68 17.65 -9.59
CA GLU A 225 -5.97 16.39 -8.89
C GLU A 225 -5.39 15.20 -9.66
N ILE A 226 -4.96 14.18 -8.92
CA ILE A 226 -4.55 12.89 -9.49
C ILE A 226 -5.50 11.82 -8.93
N ASP A 227 -5.95 10.91 -9.78
CA ASP A 227 -6.80 9.81 -9.35
C ASP A 227 -5.97 8.77 -8.59
N ILE A 228 -6.42 8.33 -7.42
CA ILE A 228 -5.70 7.36 -6.59
C ILE A 228 -5.63 5.96 -7.20
N MET A 229 -6.56 5.57 -8.08
CA MET A 229 -6.71 4.17 -8.51
C MET A 229 -5.85 3.73 -9.70
N PRO A 230 -5.62 4.54 -10.75
CA PRO A 230 -4.81 4.12 -11.89
C PRO A 230 -3.35 3.87 -11.53
N TYR A 231 -2.72 2.92 -12.23
CA TYR A 231 -1.28 2.83 -12.30
C TYR A 231 -0.75 3.82 -13.33
N TYR A 232 0.36 4.46 -12.98
CA TYR A 232 1.03 5.46 -13.79
C TYR A 232 2.42 4.95 -14.18
N PRO A 233 2.87 5.13 -15.44
CA PRO A 233 4.16 4.61 -15.90
C PRO A 233 5.39 5.21 -15.22
N GLN A 234 5.26 6.38 -14.61
CA GLN A 234 6.34 7.07 -13.92
C GLN A 234 6.12 6.98 -12.42
N ASP A 235 7.17 6.65 -11.67
CA ASP A 235 7.12 6.68 -10.21
C ASP A 235 6.92 8.11 -9.71
N PRO A 236 5.75 8.42 -9.11
CA PRO A 236 5.46 9.76 -8.65
C PRO A 236 6.37 10.13 -7.47
N PRO A 237 7.00 11.32 -7.43
CA PRO A 237 7.76 11.74 -6.26
C PRO A 237 6.83 11.94 -5.05
N PHE A 238 7.27 11.60 -3.83
CA PHE A 238 6.43 11.66 -2.61
C PHE A 238 5.68 13.00 -2.41
N LYS A 239 6.28 14.13 -2.82
CA LYS A 239 5.65 15.46 -2.73
C LYS A 239 4.33 15.61 -3.51
N ILE A 240 4.07 14.75 -4.51
CA ILE A 240 2.83 14.80 -5.29
C ILE A 240 1.72 13.94 -4.70
N TYR A 241 1.99 13.10 -3.69
CA TYR A 241 1.00 12.21 -3.07
C TYR A 241 -0.18 13.00 -2.48
N GLN A 242 0.06 14.21 -1.97
CA GLN A 242 -0.98 15.13 -1.50
C GLN A 242 -1.99 15.58 -2.57
N ARG A 243 -1.73 15.32 -3.86
CA ARG A 243 -2.66 15.66 -4.96
C ARG A 243 -3.61 14.53 -5.29
N TYR A 244 -3.34 13.32 -4.79
CA TYR A 244 -4.13 12.14 -5.09
C TYR A 244 -5.42 12.15 -4.29
N ALA A 245 -6.54 11.94 -4.97
CA ALA A 245 -7.83 11.74 -4.36
C ALA A 245 -8.61 10.69 -5.16
N LEU A 246 -9.68 10.16 -4.59
CA LEU A 246 -10.64 9.42 -5.39
C LEU A 246 -11.26 10.34 -6.46
N ALA A 247 -11.46 9.78 -7.65
CA ALA A 247 -12.15 10.50 -8.71
C ALA A 247 -13.58 10.86 -8.28
N GLU A 248 -14.10 11.98 -8.79
CA GLU A 248 -15.44 12.47 -8.50
C GLU A 248 -16.53 11.41 -8.67
N LYS A 249 -16.47 10.67 -9.79
CA LYS A 249 -17.39 9.56 -10.09
C LYS A 249 -17.41 8.49 -9.00
N ASP A 250 -16.24 8.19 -8.43
CA ASP A 250 -16.14 7.19 -7.37
C ASP A 250 -16.73 7.71 -6.07
N LEU A 251 -16.51 8.99 -5.75
CA LEU A 251 -17.14 9.61 -4.58
C LEU A 251 -18.66 9.59 -4.69
N LEU A 252 -19.21 9.89 -5.87
CA LEU A 252 -20.64 9.78 -6.12
C LEU A 252 -21.13 8.33 -5.97
N GLY A 253 -20.33 7.34 -6.42
CA GLY A 253 -20.59 5.92 -6.20
C GLY A 253 -20.62 5.54 -4.71
N LEU A 254 -19.74 6.11 -3.90
CA LEU A 254 -19.74 5.93 -2.44
C LEU A 254 -20.98 6.53 -1.79
N ILE A 255 -21.32 7.77 -2.16
CA ILE A 255 -22.52 8.45 -1.68
C ILE A 255 -23.74 7.59 -2.02
N TRP A 256 -23.82 7.05 -3.25
CA TRP A 256 -24.88 6.13 -3.62
C TRP A 256 -24.89 4.85 -2.76
N LEU A 257 -23.73 4.25 -2.47
CA LEU A 257 -23.62 3.08 -1.59
C LEU A 257 -24.08 3.34 -0.15
N THR A 258 -23.99 4.57 0.34
CA THR A 258 -24.49 4.91 1.68
C THR A 258 -26.02 4.81 1.79
N ARG A 259 -26.74 4.79 0.66
CA ARG A 259 -28.21 4.87 0.61
C ARG A 259 -28.76 6.02 1.45
N LEU A 260 -28.09 7.17 1.39
CA LEU A 260 -28.51 8.38 2.11
C LEU A 260 -29.97 8.70 1.81
N GLU A 261 -30.77 8.75 2.87
CA GLU A 261 -32.13 9.28 2.82
C GLU A 261 -32.05 10.79 3.03
N VAL A 262 -32.37 11.55 1.98
CA VAL A 262 -32.54 12.99 2.08
C VAL A 262 -33.93 13.24 2.68
N LYS A 263 -33.97 13.88 3.85
CA LYS A 263 -35.21 14.30 4.50
C LYS A 263 -35.57 15.73 4.12
#